data_AF-A0A938GNL1-F1
#
_entry.id   AF-A0A938GNL1-F1
#
_cell.length_a   1.000
_cell.length_b   1.000
_cell.length_c   1.000
_cell.angle_alpha   90.00
_cell.angle_beta   90.00
_cell.angle_gamma   90.00
#
_symmetry.space_group_name_H-M   'P 1'
#
loop_
_entity.id
_entity.type
_entity.pdbx_description
1 polymer ?
#
loop_
_entity_poly.entity_id
_entity_poly.type
_entity_poly.pdbx_seq_one_letter_code
_entity_poly.pdbx_strand_id
1 'polypeptide(L)'
;MRYTLKNAARVAVMQVIIVVLGILGTGASESWWVIAGQPMPAFTHGMIEWGVLLLLIPAVWICWAARIIRDRNVEDELKRLVFLSGFVLTCALFFLMALSTLYVFGSIADFNPTEKADGL
;
A
#
# COMPACT_ATOMS: atom_id res chain seq x y z
N MET A 1 -24.81 1.38 -10.44
CA MET A 1 -23.58 0.98 -11.15
C MET A 1 -23.72 -0.47 -11.59
N ARG A 2 -23.46 -0.83 -12.85
CA ARG A 2 -23.38 -2.24 -13.25
C ARG A 2 -22.10 -2.86 -12.68
N TYR A 3 -22.23 -3.82 -11.77
CA TYR A 3 -21.11 -4.56 -11.18
C TYR A 3 -20.53 -5.52 -12.24
N THR A 4 -19.55 -5.05 -12.99
CA THR A 4 -18.92 -5.81 -14.08
C THR A 4 -17.52 -6.24 -13.69
N LEU A 5 -17.08 -7.38 -14.23
CA LEU A 5 -15.71 -7.86 -14.06
C LEU A 5 -14.67 -6.81 -14.48
N LYS A 6 -14.99 -5.96 -15.47
CA LYS A 6 -14.15 -4.84 -15.91
C LYS A 6 -13.89 -3.83 -14.77
N ASN A 7 -14.89 -3.54 -13.94
CA ASN A 7 -14.73 -2.62 -12.82
C ASN A 7 -13.90 -3.25 -11.70
N ALA A 8 -14.11 -4.53 -11.39
CA ALA A 8 -13.28 -5.25 -10.42
C ALA A 8 -11.81 -5.32 -10.86
N ALA A 9 -11.56 -5.58 -12.14
CA ALA A 9 -10.21 -5.57 -12.70
C ALA A 9 -9.55 -4.19 -12.58
N ARG A 10 -10.28 -3.09 -12.83
CA ARG A 10 -9.75 -1.73 -12.61
C ARG A 10 -9.35 -1.49 -11.16
N VAL A 11 -10.16 -1.92 -10.20
CA VAL A 11 -9.84 -1.81 -8.76
C VAL A 11 -8.57 -2.59 -8.43
N ALA A 12 -8.45 -3.83 -8.92
CA ALA A 12 -7.24 -4.63 -8.70
C ALA A 12 -5.98 -3.97 -9.30
N VAL A 13 -6.08 -3.40 -10.51
CA VAL A 13 -4.97 -2.66 -11.13
C VAL A 13 -4.59 -1.43 -10.30
N MET A 14 -5.57 -0.68 -9.78
CA MET A 14 -5.29 0.46 -8.89
C MET A 14 -4.57 0.01 -7.62
N GLN A 15 -4.99 -1.11 -7.00
CA GLN A 15 -4.31 -1.67 -5.83
C GLN A 15 -2.85 -2.03 -6.13
N VAL A 16 -2.58 -2.67 -7.28
CA VAL A 16 -1.20 -3.00 -7.70
C VAL A 16 -0.36 -1.74 -7.88
N ILE A 17 -0.90 -0.70 -8.55
CA ILE A 17 -0.18 0.57 -8.75
C ILE A 17 0.14 1.22 -7.39
N ILE A 18 -0.81 1.25 -6.46
CA ILE A 18 -0.63 1.80 -5.11
C ILE A 18 0.49 1.05 -4.37
N VAL A 19 0.49 -0.28 -4.40
CA VAL A 19 1.52 -1.09 -3.76
C VAL A 19 2.89 -0.83 -4.39
N VAL A 20 2.98 -0.82 -5.73
CA VAL A 20 4.26 -0.55 -6.43
C VAL A 20 4.80 0.84 -6.10
N LEU A 21 3.96 1.88 -6.21
CA LEU A 21 4.36 3.25 -5.90
C LEU A 21 4.75 3.41 -4.42
N GLY A 22 4.04 2.75 -3.52
CA GLY A 22 4.37 2.74 -2.11
C GLY A 22 5.75 2.12 -1.86
N ILE A 23 6.01 0.91 -2.36
CA ILE A 23 7.32 0.24 -2.18
C ILE A 23 8.45 1.09 -2.75
N LEU A 24 8.26 1.66 -3.94
CA LEU A 24 9.26 2.54 -4.56
C LEU A 24 9.47 3.82 -3.74
N GLY A 25 8.41 4.42 -3.21
CA GLY A 25 8.48 5.57 -2.32
C GLY A 25 9.23 5.25 -1.03
N THR A 26 8.92 4.11 -0.41
CA THR A 26 9.60 3.62 0.80
C THR A 26 11.09 3.34 0.51
N GLY A 27 11.42 2.67 -0.59
CA GLY A 27 12.81 2.40 -0.98
C GLY A 27 13.60 3.67 -1.32
N ALA A 28 12.99 4.64 -2.02
CA ALA A 28 13.63 5.93 -2.25
C ALA A 28 13.92 6.67 -0.94
N SER A 29 13.05 6.50 0.06
CA SER A 29 13.19 7.13 1.37
C SER A 29 14.32 6.52 2.22
N GLU A 30 14.70 5.26 1.99
CA GLU A 30 15.82 4.60 2.67
C GLU A 30 17.14 5.35 2.46
N SER A 31 17.37 5.83 1.23
CA SER A 31 18.58 6.59 0.89
C SER A 31 18.72 7.84 1.78
N TRP A 32 17.61 8.45 2.19
CA TRP A 32 17.60 9.62 3.06
C TRP A 32 18.01 9.27 4.50
N TRP A 33 17.56 8.13 5.03
CA TRP A 33 17.94 7.67 6.38
C TRP A 33 19.44 7.37 6.48
N VAL A 34 19.99 6.74 5.44
CA VAL A 34 21.43 6.49 5.35
C VAL A 34 22.22 7.80 5.37
N ILE A 35 21.77 8.82 4.62
CA ILE A 35 22.40 10.15 4.61
C ILE A 35 22.26 10.86 5.96
N ALA A 36 21.11 10.77 6.62
CA ALA A 36 20.86 11.41 7.92
C ALA A 36 21.60 10.71 9.09
N GLY A 37 22.15 9.52 8.86
CA GLY A 37 22.81 8.70 9.88
C GLY A 37 21.87 8.35 11.04
N GLN A 38 20.58 8.15 10.72
CA GLN A 38 19.54 7.77 11.69
C GLN A 38 19.10 6.32 11.42
N PRO A 39 18.78 5.55 12.45
CA PRO A 39 18.29 4.19 12.27
C PRO A 39 16.90 4.21 11.62
N MET A 40 16.74 3.45 10.54
CA MET A 40 15.47 3.38 9.84
C MET A 40 14.40 2.68 10.69
N PRO A 41 13.14 3.14 10.68
CA PRO A 41 12.06 2.48 11.41
C PRO A 41 11.86 1.05 10.92
N ALA A 42 11.69 0.11 11.85
CA ALA A 42 11.54 -1.32 11.54
C ALA A 42 10.38 -1.60 10.57
N PHE A 43 9.30 -0.82 10.66
CA PHE A 43 8.16 -0.91 9.74
C PHE A 43 8.55 -0.58 8.29
N THR A 44 9.25 0.54 8.08
CA THR A 44 9.76 0.97 6.77
C THR A 44 10.73 -0.06 6.19
N HIS A 45 11.59 -0.65 7.02
CA HIS A 45 12.51 -1.71 6.61
C HIS A 45 11.78 -2.98 6.19
N GLY A 46 10.82 -3.43 6.99
CA GLY A 46 9.97 -4.57 6.62
C GLY A 46 9.17 -4.34 5.33
N MET A 47 8.75 -3.10 5.07
CA MET A 47 8.07 -2.73 3.82
C MET A 47 8.99 -2.81 2.59
N ILE A 48 10.28 -2.53 2.72
CA ILE A 48 11.24 -2.64 1.61
C ILE A 48 11.55 -4.11 1.32
N GLU A 49 11.82 -4.90 2.35
CA GLU A 49 12.17 -6.32 2.19
C GLU A 49 10.98 -7.18 1.73
N TRP A 50 9.81 -6.98 2.34
CA TRP A 50 8.66 -7.86 2.19
C TRP A 50 7.48 -7.21 1.47
N GLY A 51 7.59 -5.93 1.08
CA GLY A 51 6.50 -5.19 0.45
C GLY A 51 5.99 -5.84 -0.85
N VAL A 52 6.85 -6.54 -1.59
CA VAL A 52 6.44 -7.29 -2.78
C VAL A 52 5.38 -8.36 -2.48
N LEU A 53 5.39 -8.93 -1.27
CA LEU A 53 4.37 -9.90 -0.84
C LEU A 53 2.99 -9.25 -0.69
N LEU A 54 2.90 -7.93 -0.50
CA LEU A 54 1.62 -7.21 -0.49
C LEU A 54 0.91 -7.27 -1.85
N LEU A 55 1.61 -7.57 -2.95
CA LEU A 55 1.00 -7.82 -4.26
C LEU A 55 0.15 -9.10 -4.30
N LEU A 56 0.37 -10.04 -3.37
CA LEU A 56 -0.47 -11.23 -3.25
C LEU A 56 -1.89 -10.88 -2.80
N ILE A 57 -2.06 -9.81 -2.03
CA ILE A 57 -3.36 -9.39 -1.51
C ILE A 57 -4.33 -8.99 -2.65
N PRO A 58 -4.00 -8.05 -3.57
CA PRO A 58 -4.87 -7.73 -4.69
C PRO A 58 -5.03 -8.93 -5.66
N ALA A 59 -4.02 -9.79 -5.80
CA ALA A 59 -4.10 -10.99 -6.64
C ALA A 59 -5.12 -12.01 -6.09
N VAL A 60 -5.05 -12.33 -4.81
CA VAL A 60 -6.01 -13.23 -4.15
C VAL A 60 -7.41 -12.63 -4.18
N TRP A 61 -7.53 -11.33 -3.91
CA TRP A 61 -8.81 -10.63 -3.95
C TRP A 61 -9.46 -10.68 -5.34
N ILE A 62 -8.72 -10.40 -6.42
CA ILE A 62 -9.30 -10.43 -7.77
C ILE A 62 -9.67 -11.85 -8.22
N CYS A 63 -8.92 -12.87 -7.82
CA CYS A 63 -9.28 -14.27 -8.06
C CYS A 63 -10.61 -14.62 -7.38
N TRP A 64 -10.77 -14.23 -6.11
CA TRP A 64 -12.01 -14.44 -5.36
C TRP A 64 -13.18 -13.64 -5.96
N ALA A 65 -12.96 -12.36 -6.28
CA ALA A 65 -13.96 -11.49 -6.88
C ALA A 65 -14.41 -12.00 -8.27
N ALA A 66 -13.47 -12.45 -9.10
CA ALA A 66 -13.78 -13.01 -10.42
C ALA A 66 -14.62 -14.28 -10.31
N ARG A 67 -14.36 -15.14 -9.33
CA ARG A 67 -15.15 -16.35 -9.08
C ARG A 67 -16.59 -16.00 -8.71
N ILE A 68 -16.79 -15.04 -7.81
CA ILE A 68 -18.13 -14.62 -7.36
C ILE A 68 -18.90 -13.89 -8.47
N ILE A 69 -18.25 -12.98 -9.20
CA ILE A 69 -18.90 -12.19 -10.27
C ILE A 69 -19.29 -13.06 -11.46
N ARG A 70 -18.53 -14.13 -11.75
CA ARG A 70 -18.81 -15.06 -12.85
C ARG A 70 -20.01 -15.97 -12.56
N ASP A 71 -20.31 -16.21 -11.29
CA ASP A 71 -21.45 -17.03 -10.90
C ASP A 71 -22.76 -16.27 -11.08
N ARG A 72 -23.65 -16.82 -11.92
CA ARG A 72 -24.96 -16.22 -12.20
C ARG A 72 -25.98 -16.48 -11.09
N ASN A 73 -25.75 -17.50 -10.24
CA ASN A 73 -26.63 -17.87 -9.15
C ASN A 73 -26.38 -17.06 -7.88
N VAL A 74 -25.30 -16.28 -7.85
CA VAL A 74 -24.97 -15.42 -6.72
C VAL A 74 -25.85 -14.16 -6.72
N GLU A 75 -26.40 -13.87 -5.55
CA GLU A 75 -27.17 -12.66 -5.27
C GLU A 75 -26.40 -11.37 -5.58
N ASP A 76 -27.11 -10.37 -6.09
CA ASP A 76 -26.51 -9.08 -6.44
C ASP A 76 -25.97 -8.32 -5.22
N GLU A 77 -26.51 -8.57 -4.04
CA GLU A 77 -26.01 -8.02 -2.78
C GLU A 77 -24.60 -8.53 -2.45
N LEU A 78 -24.33 -9.83 -2.68
CA LEU A 78 -22.99 -10.37 -2.50
C LEU A 78 -22.00 -9.80 -3.51
N LYS A 79 -22.41 -9.63 -4.78
CA LYS A 79 -21.57 -8.96 -5.80
C LYS A 79 -21.23 -7.52 -5.41
N ARG A 80 -22.19 -6.80 -4.80
CA ARG A 80 -21.98 -5.45 -4.25
C ARG A 80 -21.00 -5.47 -3.08
N LEU A 81 -21.14 -6.41 -2.15
CA LEU A 81 -20.23 -6.57 -1.00
C LEU A 81 -18.81 -6.89 -1.45
N VAL A 82 -18.63 -7.76 -2.46
CA VAL A 82 -17.32 -8.04 -3.05
C VAL A 82 -16.71 -6.77 -3.62
N PHE A 83 -17.47 -5.98 -4.38
CA PHE A 83 -16.96 -4.72 -4.93
C PHE A 83 -16.56 -3.74 -3.81
N LEU A 84 -17.39 -3.60 -2.77
CA LEU A 84 -17.11 -2.76 -1.62
C LEU A 84 -15.86 -3.23 -0.87
N SER A 85 -15.67 -4.54 -0.70
CA SER A 85 -14.47 -5.11 -0.08
C SER A 85 -13.20 -4.73 -0.85
N GLY A 86 -13.24 -4.69 -2.19
CA GLY A 86 -12.12 -4.23 -3.01
C GLY A 86 -11.83 -2.75 -2.83
N PHE A 87 -12.86 -1.93 -2.70
CA PHE A 87 -12.68 -0.50 -2.43
C PHE A 87 -12.06 -0.28 -1.04
N VAL A 88 -12.58 -0.93 0.00
CA VAL A 88 -12.02 -0.86 1.36
C VAL A 88 -10.57 -1.34 1.38
N LEU A 89 -10.27 -2.45 0.71
CA LEU A 89 -8.91 -2.96 0.56
C LEU A 89 -7.99 -1.94 -0.12
N THR A 90 -8.48 -1.25 -1.15
CA THR A 90 -7.72 -0.21 -1.85
C THR A 90 -7.39 0.95 -0.92
N CYS A 91 -8.37 1.43 -0.15
CA CYS A 91 -8.14 2.48 0.84
C CYS A 91 -7.15 2.02 1.92
N ALA A 92 -7.29 0.80 2.44
CA ALA A 92 -6.39 0.26 3.46
C ALA A 92 -4.93 0.18 2.95
N LEU A 93 -4.72 -0.35 1.74
CA LEU A 93 -3.40 -0.39 1.12
C LEU A 93 -2.84 1.03 0.93
N PHE A 94 -3.66 1.95 0.42
CA PHE A 94 -3.24 3.34 0.25
C PHE A 94 -2.79 3.99 1.56
N PHE A 95 -3.58 3.87 2.63
CA PHE A 95 -3.21 4.41 3.94
C PHE A 95 -1.95 3.75 4.50
N LEU A 96 -1.81 2.43 4.36
CA LEU A 96 -0.62 1.70 4.79
C LEU A 96 0.64 2.24 4.09
N MET A 97 0.60 2.36 2.76
CA MET A 97 1.72 2.89 1.98
C MET A 97 1.99 4.36 2.32
N ALA A 98 0.93 5.18 2.38
CA ALA A 98 1.05 6.61 2.69
C ALA A 98 1.64 6.85 4.09
N LEU A 99 1.22 6.09 5.10
CA LEU A 99 1.78 6.15 6.45
C LEU A 99 3.26 5.75 6.45
N SER A 100 3.63 4.70 5.71
CA SER A 100 5.04 4.28 5.60
C SER A 100 5.93 5.40 5.06
N THR A 101 5.45 6.11 4.03
CA THR A 101 6.18 7.18 3.37
C THR A 101 6.15 8.49 4.17
N LEU A 102 4.99 8.88 4.70
CA LEU A 102 4.83 10.11 5.48
C LEU A 102 5.57 10.06 6.81
N TYR A 103 5.66 8.88 7.45
CA TYR A 103 6.47 8.72 8.66
C TYR A 103 7.94 9.08 8.40
N VAL A 104 8.45 8.73 7.21
CA VAL A 104 9.81 9.12 6.81
C VAL A 104 9.92 10.62 6.62
N PHE A 105 9.00 11.26 5.89
CA PHE A 105 9.04 12.71 5.70
C PHE A 105 8.87 13.51 7.00
N GLY A 106 8.03 13.05 7.93
CA GLY A 106 7.88 13.66 9.25
C GLY A 106 9.17 13.62 10.06
N SER A 107 9.84 12.46 10.10
CA SER A 107 11.12 12.32 10.81
C SER A 107 12.25 13.20 10.24
N ILE A 108 12.20 13.50 8.94
CA ILE A 108 13.16 14.40 8.28
C ILE A 108 12.90 15.85 8.69
N ALA A 109 11.63 16.26 8.83
CA ALA A 109 11.29 17.64 9.22
C ALA A 109 11.73 17.96 10.66
N ASP A 110 11.73 16.95 11.54
CA ASP A 110 12.20 17.09 12.93
C ASP A 110 13.73 17.00 13.07
N PHE A 111 14.47 16.72 11.98
CA PHE A 111 15.93 16.64 12.01
C PHE A 111 16.55 18.04 12.09
N ASN A 112 16.97 18.45 13.29
CA ASN A 112 17.75 19.67 13.50
C ASN A 112 19.27 19.38 13.45
N PRO A 113 19.98 19.75 12.38
CA PRO A 113 21.41 19.43 12.23
C PRO A 113 22.32 20.12 13.25
N THR A 114 21.86 21.17 13.93
CA THR A 114 22.68 21.93 14.88
C THR A 114 22.92 21.21 16.21
N GLU A 115 22.00 20.36 16.68
CA GLU A 115 22.18 19.62 17.96
C GLU A 115 23.26 18.54 17.90
N LYS A 116 23.54 17.96 16.71
CA LYS A 116 24.61 16.97 16.56
C LYS A 116 26.02 17.59 16.57
N ALA A 117 26.14 18.90 16.34
CA ALA A 117 27.44 19.58 16.29
C ALA A 117 28.00 19.93 17.68
N ASP A 118 27.13 20.08 18.69
CA ASP A 118 27.52 20.51 20.04
C ASP A 118 27.84 19.34 21.00
N GLY A 119 27.68 18.10 20.52
CA GLY A 119 27.91 16.87 21.30
C GLY A 119 29.25 16.17 21.07
N LEU A 120 30.19 16.81 20.36
CA LEU A 120 31.56 16.32 20.11
C LEU A 120 32.61 17.26 20.70
#